data_AF-A0A7S2WHP3-F1
#
_entry.id   AF-A0A7S2WHP3-F1
#
_cell.length_a   1.000
_cell.length_b   1.000
_cell.length_c   1.000
_cell.angle_alpha   90.00
_cell.angle_beta   90.00
_cell.angle_gamma   90.00
#
_symmetry.space_group_name_H-M   'P 1'
#
loop_
_entity.id
_entity.type
_entity.pdbx_description
1 polymer ?
#
loop_
_entity_poly.entity_id
_entity_poly.type
_entity_poly.pdbx_seq_one_letter_code
_entity_poly.pdbx_strand_id
1 'polypeptide(L)'
;KGFWLQTCDECGNNVHHGGFKKYVKGLYVELLPENAASYFNNSNKPAVIPATIIDPTNGTYSVNLQTSIPGDFELHICVAKSCTLDVAYSPSADNASLFYASVTASGDNVVTGHVKHAAHVSAIVKPTQKPTVFVPEEQENSRTVTYVAIGAGAASVLALVGILFMVRFRRKWKKDKLYIEKGMIVNQEKDLEYDESQEWSAVGHAVLATKQSILMEKAKGANPGKGDEIDELQNTQSALREQIRRQKNQKTQRDSDTSTGSKSEFATYKVEFPPSSDQGW
;
A
#
# COMPACT_ATOMS: atom_id res chain seq x y z
N LYS A 1 22.91 -6.50 -8.04
CA LYS A 1 22.67 -6.69 -6.59
C LYS A 1 21.57 -5.73 -6.16
N GLY A 2 20.77 -6.08 -5.15
CA GLY A 2 19.76 -5.19 -4.57
C GLY A 2 20.20 -4.68 -3.20
N PHE A 3 19.57 -3.59 -2.75
CA PHE A 3 19.69 -3.08 -1.38
C PHE A 3 18.45 -3.43 -0.59
N TRP A 4 18.60 -3.47 0.73
CA TRP A 4 17.49 -3.53 1.66
C TRP A 4 17.38 -2.20 2.39
N LEU A 5 16.18 -1.64 2.41
CA LEU A 5 15.83 -0.46 3.19
C LEU A 5 15.05 -0.92 4.41
N GLN A 6 15.47 -0.48 5.58
CA GLN A 6 14.69 -0.57 6.81
C GLN A 6 14.03 0.80 7.02
N THR A 7 12.71 0.85 7.11
CA THR A 7 12.02 2.08 7.51
C THR A 7 11.99 2.20 9.02
N CYS A 8 12.18 3.42 9.51
CA CYS A 8 12.03 3.78 10.91
C CYS A 8 10.93 4.83 11.07
N ASP A 9 10.33 4.88 12.25
CA ASP A 9 9.42 5.96 12.63
C ASP A 9 10.20 7.25 12.97
N GLU A 10 9.48 8.31 13.32
CA GLU A 10 10.08 9.60 13.71
C GLU A 10 10.95 9.52 14.97
N CYS A 11 10.77 8.47 15.77
CA CYS A 11 11.56 8.17 16.96
C CYS A 11 12.79 7.30 16.66
N GLY A 12 13.00 6.89 15.40
CA GLY A 12 14.09 6.03 14.98
C GLY A 12 13.87 4.53 15.23
N ASN A 13 12.68 4.14 15.70
CA ASN A 13 12.36 2.73 15.90
C ASN A 13 12.04 2.06 14.57
N ASN A 14 12.46 0.80 14.42
CA ASN A 14 12.12 0.02 13.24
C ASN A 14 10.61 -0.13 13.10
N VAL A 15 10.08 0.22 11.92
CA VAL A 15 8.70 -0.10 11.57
C VAL A 15 8.65 -1.58 11.18
N HIS A 16 7.76 -2.34 11.81
CA HIS A 16 7.59 -3.79 11.56
C HIS A 16 6.48 -4.12 10.55
N HIS A 17 5.77 -3.09 10.07
CA HIS A 17 4.66 -3.23 9.14
C HIS A 17 4.97 -2.47 7.84
N GLY A 18 4.95 -3.17 6.72
CA GLY A 18 5.12 -2.58 5.39
C GLY A 18 3.77 -2.28 4.75
N GLY A 19 3.68 -2.42 3.42
CA GLY A 19 2.48 -2.12 2.64
C GLY A 19 2.46 -0.71 2.05
N PHE A 20 3.56 0.02 2.18
CA PHE A 20 3.70 1.39 1.71
C PHE A 20 4.58 1.51 0.46
N LYS A 21 4.70 0.44 -0.34
CA LYS A 21 5.44 0.42 -1.62
C LYS A 21 5.19 1.66 -2.49
N LYS A 22 3.96 2.16 -2.57
CA LYS A 22 3.60 3.32 -3.40
C LYS A 22 4.23 4.65 -2.94
N TYR A 23 4.73 4.72 -1.71
CA TYR A 23 5.38 5.89 -1.13
C TYR A 23 6.91 5.82 -1.20
N VAL A 24 7.46 4.66 -1.57
CA VAL A 24 8.90 4.46 -1.76
C VAL A 24 9.20 4.57 -3.24
N LYS A 25 9.99 5.58 -3.61
CA LYS A 25 10.50 5.76 -4.97
C LYS A 25 12.02 5.66 -4.94
N GLY A 26 12.60 5.09 -5.99
CA GLY A 26 14.05 4.99 -6.12
C GLY A 26 14.48 5.15 -7.56
N LEU A 27 15.68 5.66 -7.75
CA LEU A 27 16.25 5.95 -9.06
C LEU A 27 17.76 5.70 -9.01
N TYR A 28 18.25 4.93 -9.97
CA TYR A 28 19.67 4.64 -10.16
C TYR A 28 20.25 5.57 -11.22
N VAL A 29 21.34 6.25 -10.90
CA VAL A 29 22.07 7.13 -11.81
C VAL A 29 23.43 6.51 -12.09
N GLU A 30 23.77 6.33 -13.36
CA GLU A 30 25.07 5.81 -13.78
C GLU A 30 26.21 6.74 -13.35
N LEU A 31 27.25 6.16 -12.76
CA LEU A 31 28.47 6.85 -12.41
C LEU A 31 29.45 6.80 -13.59
N LEU A 32 30.11 7.92 -13.85
CA LEU A 32 31.19 7.96 -14.83
C LEU A 32 32.36 7.15 -14.27
N PRO A 33 32.87 6.14 -14.98
CA PRO A 33 34.05 5.40 -14.54
C PRO A 33 35.26 6.35 -14.38
N GLU A 34 36.13 6.04 -13.43
CA GLU A 34 37.33 6.84 -13.18
C GLU A 34 38.17 6.95 -14.46
N ASN A 35 38.53 8.18 -14.85
CA ASN A 35 39.28 8.48 -16.08
C ASN A 35 38.56 8.15 -17.40
N ALA A 36 37.25 7.88 -17.40
CA ALA A 36 36.48 7.70 -18.64
C ALA A 36 36.06 9.03 -19.26
N ALA A 37 36.12 9.11 -20.59
CA ALA A 37 35.66 10.27 -21.35
C ALA A 37 34.15 10.25 -21.61
N SER A 38 33.50 9.10 -21.44
CA SER A 38 32.09 8.87 -21.71
C SER A 38 31.51 7.82 -20.77
N TYR A 39 30.19 7.86 -20.61
CA TYR A 39 29.40 6.79 -19.99
C TYR A 39 29.40 5.53 -20.87
N PHE A 40 28.80 4.45 -20.37
CA PHE A 40 28.66 3.22 -21.13
C PHE A 40 27.89 3.47 -22.44
N ASN A 41 28.17 2.65 -23.45
CA ASN A 41 27.70 2.82 -24.84
C ASN A 41 28.12 4.15 -25.51
N ASN A 42 29.25 4.73 -25.09
CA ASN A 42 29.75 6.01 -25.60
C ASN A 42 28.76 7.18 -25.42
N SER A 43 27.90 7.10 -24.39
CA SER A 43 26.96 8.17 -24.07
C SER A 43 27.67 9.33 -23.37
N ASN A 44 27.19 10.53 -23.61
CA ASN A 44 27.65 11.73 -22.91
C ASN A 44 26.74 12.13 -21.74
N LYS A 45 25.66 11.38 -21.51
CA LYS A 45 24.74 11.52 -20.39
C LYS A 45 24.64 10.20 -19.62
N PRO A 46 24.53 10.24 -18.29
CA PRO A 46 24.37 9.03 -17.50
C PRO A 46 23.02 8.37 -17.78
N ALA A 47 22.99 7.04 -17.77
CA ALA A 47 21.74 6.31 -17.72
C ALA A 47 21.03 6.56 -16.38
N VAL A 48 19.72 6.75 -16.47
CA VAL A 48 18.83 7.02 -15.33
C VAL A 48 17.75 5.94 -15.34
N ILE A 49 17.76 5.10 -14.31
CA ILE A 49 16.99 3.85 -14.31
C ILE A 49 16.10 3.80 -13.06
N PRO A 50 14.76 3.76 -13.20
CA PRO A 50 13.86 3.60 -12.08
C PRO A 50 14.17 2.32 -11.29
N ALA A 51 14.23 2.42 -9.98
CA ALA A 51 14.47 1.27 -9.12
C ALA A 51 13.22 0.39 -9.01
N THR A 52 13.41 -0.93 -9.01
CA THR A 52 12.32 -1.88 -8.75
C THR A 52 12.18 -2.11 -7.25
N ILE A 53 11.08 -1.63 -6.66
CA ILE A 53 10.79 -1.77 -5.23
C ILE A 53 9.94 -3.03 -4.97
N ILE A 54 10.41 -3.89 -4.07
CA ILE A 54 9.70 -5.08 -3.58
C ILE A 54 9.42 -4.88 -2.09
N ASP A 55 8.16 -5.03 -1.70
CA ASP A 55 7.69 -4.82 -0.32
C ASP A 55 7.23 -6.16 0.28
N PRO A 56 8.05 -6.80 1.12
CA PRO A 56 7.68 -8.00 1.88
C PRO A 56 6.68 -7.76 3.02
N THR A 57 6.15 -6.56 3.21
CA THR A 57 5.16 -6.18 4.24
C THR A 57 5.62 -6.24 5.69
N ASN A 58 6.93 -6.41 5.94
CA ASN A 58 7.53 -6.45 7.27
C ASN A 58 8.24 -5.14 7.67
N GLY A 59 7.99 -4.05 6.95
CA GLY A 59 8.65 -2.75 7.15
C GLY A 59 10.07 -2.66 6.59
N THR A 60 10.51 -3.67 5.84
CA THR A 60 11.68 -3.59 4.96
C THR A 60 11.26 -3.50 3.50
N TYR A 61 12.14 -2.97 2.64
CA TYR A 61 11.93 -2.89 1.19
C TYR A 61 13.19 -3.35 0.47
N SER A 62 13.04 -4.21 -0.53
CA SER A 62 14.15 -4.54 -1.43
C SER A 62 14.11 -3.60 -2.64
N VAL A 63 15.25 -2.95 -2.91
CA VAL A 63 15.45 -2.03 -4.01
C VAL A 63 16.41 -2.66 -5.00
N ASN A 64 15.89 -3.00 -6.18
CA ASN A 64 16.65 -3.74 -7.18
C ASN A 64 16.89 -2.89 -8.43
N LEU A 65 18.13 -2.92 -8.92
CA LEU A 65 18.50 -2.42 -10.23
C LEU A 65 18.23 -3.51 -11.28
N GLN A 66 17.42 -3.20 -12.29
CA GLN A 66 17.17 -4.04 -13.45
C GLN A 66 17.62 -3.30 -14.71
N THR A 67 18.81 -3.62 -15.22
CA THR A 67 19.38 -2.97 -16.40
C THR A 67 20.28 -3.92 -17.17
N SER A 68 20.40 -3.72 -18.49
CA SER A 68 21.39 -4.36 -19.34
C SER A 68 22.67 -3.53 -19.49
N ILE A 69 22.68 -2.28 -19.01
CA ILE A 69 23.83 -1.38 -19.07
C ILE A 69 24.82 -1.81 -17.98
N PRO A 70 26.02 -2.31 -18.34
CA PRO A 70 27.05 -2.58 -17.34
C PRO A 70 27.53 -1.25 -16.76
N GLY A 71 27.92 -1.23 -15.48
CA GLY A 71 28.45 -0.03 -14.84
C GLY A 71 28.13 0.05 -13.36
N ASP A 72 28.69 1.08 -12.73
CA ASP A 72 28.38 1.45 -11.36
C ASP A 72 27.28 2.49 -11.35
N PHE A 73 26.36 2.34 -10.40
CA PHE A 73 25.22 3.24 -10.26
C PHE A 73 25.16 3.79 -8.83
N GLU A 74 24.76 5.04 -8.71
CA GLU A 74 24.34 5.67 -7.47
C GLU A 74 22.83 5.49 -7.29
N LEU A 75 22.41 5.14 -6.08
CA LEU A 75 20.99 4.98 -5.75
C LEU A 75 20.48 6.19 -4.98
N HIS A 76 19.47 6.86 -5.54
CA HIS A 76 18.68 7.90 -4.88
C HIS A 76 17.33 7.33 -4.48
N ILE A 77 16.97 7.45 -3.20
CA ILE A 77 15.70 6.97 -2.68
C ILE A 77 14.95 8.12 -2.03
N CYS A 78 13.63 8.10 -2.17
CA CYS A 78 12.74 8.95 -1.44
C CYS A 78 11.54 8.19 -0.89
N VAL A 79 11.16 8.53 0.34
CA VAL A 79 10.02 7.93 1.04
C VAL A 79 9.05 9.03 1.50
N ALA A 80 7.94 9.22 0.79
CA ALA A 80 6.81 10.04 1.24
C ALA A 80 5.56 9.81 0.37
N LYS A 81 4.39 10.24 0.86
CA LYS A 81 3.12 10.14 0.12
C LYS A 81 3.13 10.91 -1.20
N SER A 82 3.72 12.09 -1.19
CA SER A 82 3.81 13.01 -2.33
C SER A 82 5.22 13.07 -2.92
N CYS A 83 6.11 12.14 -2.58
CA CYS A 83 7.49 12.27 -3.05
C CYS A 83 7.61 12.12 -4.58
N THR A 84 8.38 13.00 -5.20
CA THR A 84 8.86 12.93 -6.58
C THR A 84 10.38 13.02 -6.60
N LEU A 85 10.99 12.30 -7.55
CA LEU A 85 12.43 12.35 -7.83
C LEU A 85 12.58 12.96 -9.21
N ASP A 86 13.05 14.20 -9.24
CA ASP A 86 13.27 14.96 -10.46
C ASP A 86 14.75 14.87 -10.83
N VAL A 87 15.04 14.72 -12.13
CA VAL A 87 16.42 14.60 -12.64
C VAL A 87 16.72 15.78 -13.54
N ALA A 88 17.76 16.53 -13.21
CA ALA A 88 18.30 17.59 -14.03
C ALA A 88 19.68 17.20 -14.57
N TYR A 89 19.99 17.61 -15.79
CA TYR A 89 21.30 17.39 -16.41
C TYR A 89 22.06 18.70 -16.51
N SER A 90 23.29 18.70 -16.03
CA SER A 90 24.19 19.85 -16.09
C SER A 90 25.49 19.46 -16.77
N PRO A 91 26.08 20.30 -17.63
CA PRO A 91 27.36 20.01 -18.25
C PRO A 91 28.46 19.91 -17.18
N SER A 92 29.45 19.04 -17.41
CA SER A 92 30.65 18.95 -16.57
C SER A 92 31.45 20.23 -16.67
N ALA A 93 31.98 20.69 -15.53
CA ALA A 93 32.86 21.86 -15.48
C ALA A 93 34.14 21.64 -16.32
N ASP A 94 34.65 20.41 -16.35
CA ASP A 94 35.89 20.06 -17.04
C ASP A 94 35.66 19.71 -18.51
N ASN A 95 34.44 19.33 -18.89
CA ASN A 95 34.10 18.93 -20.25
C ASN A 95 32.64 19.26 -20.59
N ALA A 96 32.43 20.34 -21.35
CA ALA A 96 31.10 20.79 -21.75
C ALA A 96 30.30 19.78 -22.61
N SER A 97 30.95 18.77 -23.19
CA SER A 97 30.27 17.70 -23.94
C SER A 97 29.71 16.60 -23.05
N LEU A 98 30.21 16.47 -21.81
CA LEU A 98 29.79 15.50 -20.80
C LEU A 98 28.77 16.14 -19.86
N PHE A 99 27.74 15.40 -19.46
CA PHE A 99 26.72 15.87 -18.52
C PHE A 99 26.69 15.00 -17.27
N TYR A 100 26.50 15.62 -16.10
CA TYR A 100 26.14 14.92 -14.87
C TYR A 100 24.64 15.04 -14.62
N ALA A 101 24.05 14.01 -14.02
CA ALA A 101 22.69 14.06 -13.51
C ALA A 101 22.71 14.48 -12.03
N SER A 102 21.92 15.50 -11.69
CA SER A 102 21.56 15.81 -10.31
C SER A 102 20.14 15.34 -10.06
N VAL A 103 19.94 14.68 -8.92
CA VAL A 103 18.61 14.20 -8.51
C VAL A 103 18.14 15.06 -7.34
N THR A 104 16.99 15.70 -7.53
CA THR A 104 16.31 16.46 -6.48
C THR A 104 15.04 15.74 -6.07
N ALA A 105 14.86 15.56 -4.77
CA ALA A 105 13.62 15.03 -4.23
C ALA A 105 12.69 16.18 -3.83
N SER A 106 11.41 16.08 -4.20
CA SER A 106 10.39 17.09 -3.93
C SER A 106 9.15 16.43 -3.31
N GLY A 107 8.44 17.12 -2.40
CA GLY A 107 7.26 16.61 -1.70
C GLY A 107 7.23 16.97 -0.20
N ASP A 108 6.13 16.62 0.46
CA ASP A 108 5.96 16.86 1.90
C ASP A 108 6.69 15.78 2.70
N ASN A 109 7.44 16.19 3.73
CA ASN A 109 8.16 15.28 4.65
C ASN A 109 9.05 14.26 3.92
N VAL A 110 9.78 14.74 2.92
CA VAL A 110 10.67 13.92 2.10
C VAL A 110 11.91 13.51 2.90
N VAL A 111 12.08 12.21 3.08
CA VAL A 111 13.33 11.61 3.57
C VAL A 111 14.12 11.09 2.38
N THR A 112 15.34 11.61 2.21
CA THR A 112 16.26 11.19 1.14
C THR A 112 17.39 10.32 1.67
N GLY A 113 17.67 9.22 0.98
CA GLY A 113 18.87 8.41 1.20
C GLY A 113 19.71 8.34 -0.08
N HIS A 114 21.03 8.31 0.07
CA HIS A 114 21.99 8.15 -1.04
C HIS A 114 22.96 7.00 -0.74
N VAL A 115 23.26 6.18 -1.76
CA VAL A 115 24.25 5.10 -1.66
C VAL A 115 25.18 5.15 -2.86
N LYS A 116 26.47 5.37 -2.61
CA LYS A 116 27.51 5.66 -3.62
C LYS A 116 27.96 4.49 -4.50
N HIS A 117 27.47 3.26 -4.27
CA HIS A 117 27.95 2.11 -5.03
C HIS A 117 26.93 0.96 -5.11
N ALA A 118 26.26 0.85 -6.26
CA ALA A 118 25.41 -0.27 -6.63
C ALA A 118 26.07 -1.09 -7.75
N ALA A 119 26.77 -2.18 -7.38
CA ALA A 119 27.40 -3.05 -8.36
C ALA A 119 26.37 -3.96 -9.06
N HIS A 120 26.36 -3.94 -10.39
CA HIS A 120 25.69 -4.95 -11.20
C HIS A 120 26.45 -6.28 -11.10
N VAL A 121 25.73 -7.38 -10.84
CA VAL A 121 26.27 -8.74 -11.05
C VAL A 121 25.48 -9.30 -12.23
N SER A 122 26.07 -9.18 -13.41
CA SER A 122 25.60 -9.95 -14.56
C SER A 122 25.96 -11.41 -14.28
N ALA A 123 25.03 -12.17 -13.70
CA ALA A 123 25.13 -13.61 -13.85
C ALA A 123 24.80 -13.91 -15.31
N ILE A 124 25.83 -13.93 -16.17
CA ILE A 124 25.73 -14.62 -17.45
C ILE A 124 25.54 -16.09 -17.08
N VAL A 125 24.28 -16.50 -16.92
CA VAL A 125 23.95 -17.91 -16.90
C VAL A 125 24.24 -18.39 -18.31
N LYS A 126 25.45 -18.91 -18.54
CA LYS A 126 25.73 -19.70 -19.74
C LYS A 126 24.64 -20.77 -19.78
N PRO A 127 23.88 -20.93 -20.87
CA PRO A 127 23.05 -22.11 -21.02
C PRO A 127 24.01 -23.30 -20.96
N THR A 128 23.92 -24.12 -19.92
CA THR A 128 24.64 -25.38 -19.84
C THR A 128 24.02 -26.34 -20.86
N GLN A 129 24.27 -26.12 -22.14
CA GLN A 129 24.09 -27.12 -23.18
C GLN A 129 25.38 -27.94 -23.23
N LYS A 130 25.49 -28.93 -22.34
CA LYS A 130 26.26 -30.13 -22.63
C LYS A 130 25.26 -31.28 -22.71
N PRO A 131 25.25 -32.08 -23.79
CA PRO A 131 24.51 -33.33 -23.79
C PRO A 131 25.22 -34.27 -22.81
N THR A 132 24.70 -34.37 -21.60
CA THR A 132 25.13 -35.39 -20.65
C THR A 132 24.63 -36.73 -21.20
N VAL A 133 25.57 -37.54 -21.71
CA VAL A 133 25.31 -38.96 -21.96
C VAL A 133 24.93 -39.57 -20.62
N PHE A 134 23.70 -40.09 -20.55
CA PHE A 134 23.15 -40.69 -19.35
C PHE A 134 23.87 -42.03 -19.11
N VAL A 135 24.87 -42.03 -18.24
CA VAL A 135 25.35 -43.25 -17.60
C VAL A 135 24.48 -43.42 -16.35
N PRO A 136 23.65 -44.47 -16.25
CA PRO A 136 22.85 -44.68 -15.05
C PRO A 136 23.77 -45.03 -13.89
N GLU A 137 23.96 -44.07 -13.00
CA GLU A 137 24.62 -44.25 -11.71
C GLU A 137 23.57 -44.85 -10.76
N GLU A 138 23.82 -46.08 -10.29
CA GLU A 138 23.08 -46.67 -9.17
C GLU A 138 23.33 -45.83 -7.91
N GLN A 139 22.50 -44.80 -7.70
CA GLN A 139 22.45 -44.09 -6.43
C GLN A 139 21.28 -44.62 -5.59
N GLU A 140 21.63 -45.16 -4.42
CA GLU A 140 20.76 -45.53 -3.31
C GLU A 140 19.81 -44.38 -2.91
N ASN A 141 18.63 -44.32 -3.55
CA ASN A 141 17.56 -43.38 -3.23
C ASN A 141 16.61 -43.92 -2.15
N SER A 142 17.12 -44.26 -0.96
CA SER A 142 16.24 -44.69 0.16
C SER A 142 15.64 -43.53 0.96
N ARG A 143 16.25 -42.33 0.91
CA ARG A 143 15.79 -41.16 1.69
C ARG A 143 14.82 -40.23 0.96
N THR A 144 14.83 -40.22 -0.36
CA THR A 144 13.98 -39.35 -1.20
C THR A 144 12.54 -39.85 -1.27
N VAL A 145 12.32 -41.16 -1.17
CA VAL A 145 10.98 -41.78 -1.16
C VAL A 145 10.20 -41.43 0.13
N THR A 146 10.90 -41.29 1.27
CA THR A 146 10.27 -41.00 2.56
C THR A 146 9.72 -39.57 2.65
N TYR A 147 10.40 -38.58 2.06
CA TYR A 147 9.93 -37.19 2.08
C TYR A 147 8.73 -36.94 1.14
N VAL A 148 8.66 -37.64 0.00
CA VAL A 148 7.52 -37.54 -0.92
C VAL A 148 6.25 -38.13 -0.29
N ALA A 149 6.38 -39.23 0.47
CA ALA A 149 5.26 -39.83 1.18
C ALA A 149 4.67 -38.92 2.28
N ILE A 150 5.52 -38.18 3.00
CA ILE A 150 5.09 -37.26 4.07
C ILE A 150 4.43 -36.00 3.47
N GLY A 151 4.95 -35.48 2.35
CA GLY A 151 4.40 -34.31 1.67
C GLY A 151 2.99 -34.52 1.10
N ALA A 152 2.70 -35.70 0.55
CA ALA A 152 1.39 -36.03 -0.01
C ALA A 152 0.27 -36.10 1.05
N GLY A 153 0.61 -36.54 2.28
CA GLY A 153 -0.34 -36.66 3.38
C GLY A 153 -0.90 -35.30 3.83
N ALA A 154 -0.02 -34.32 4.06
CA ALA A 154 -0.42 -33.00 4.54
C ALA A 154 -1.33 -32.23 3.55
N ALA A 155 -1.05 -32.33 2.25
CA ALA A 155 -1.86 -31.68 1.23
C ALA A 155 -3.29 -32.25 1.17
N SER A 156 -3.45 -33.56 1.36
CA SER A 156 -4.77 -34.22 1.34
C SER A 156 -5.66 -33.81 2.54
N VAL A 157 -5.06 -33.65 3.72
CA VAL A 157 -5.77 -33.20 4.93
C VAL A 157 -6.24 -31.76 4.79
N LEU A 158 -5.38 -30.87 4.27
CA LEU A 158 -5.75 -29.47 4.02
C LEU A 158 -6.88 -29.36 2.98
N ALA A 159 -6.86 -30.17 1.92
CA ALA A 159 -7.94 -30.21 0.94
C ALA A 159 -9.28 -30.66 1.55
N LEU A 160 -9.27 -31.68 2.42
CA LEU A 160 -10.47 -32.12 3.14
C LEU A 160 -11.05 -31.06 4.07
N VAL A 161 -10.19 -30.33 4.80
CA VAL A 161 -10.62 -29.20 5.63
C VAL A 161 -11.24 -28.09 4.78
N GLY A 162 -10.65 -27.78 3.63
CA GLY A 162 -11.19 -26.82 2.67
C GLY A 162 -12.59 -27.20 2.17
N ILE A 163 -12.81 -28.47 1.83
CA ILE A 163 -14.13 -28.98 1.40
C ILE A 163 -15.16 -28.87 2.53
N LEU A 164 -14.80 -29.23 3.76
CA LEU A 164 -15.69 -29.10 4.93
C LEU A 164 -16.10 -27.65 5.17
N PHE A 165 -15.17 -26.70 5.07
CA PHE A 165 -15.47 -25.27 5.14
C PHE A 165 -16.43 -24.85 4.03
N MET A 166 -16.18 -25.26 2.78
CA MET A 166 -17.04 -24.92 1.65
C MET A 166 -18.47 -25.45 1.83
N VAL A 167 -18.64 -26.67 2.33
CA VAL A 167 -19.95 -27.26 2.65
C VAL A 167 -20.64 -26.48 3.76
N ARG A 168 -19.92 -26.09 4.81
CA ARG A 168 -20.48 -25.33 5.93
C ARG A 168 -20.92 -23.92 5.49
N PHE A 169 -20.10 -23.24 4.68
CA PHE A 169 -20.45 -21.95 4.09
C PHE A 169 -21.62 -22.04 3.12
N ARG A 170 -21.69 -23.08 2.28
CA ARG A 170 -22.86 -23.30 1.41
C ARG A 170 -24.15 -23.52 2.22
N ARG A 171 -24.09 -24.28 3.31
CA ARG A 171 -25.25 -24.49 4.19
C ARG A 171 -25.66 -23.20 4.90
N LYS A 172 -24.69 -22.42 5.40
CA LYS A 172 -24.95 -21.10 6.00
C LYS A 172 -25.58 -20.15 4.98
N TRP A 173 -25.00 -20.05 3.79
CA TRP A 173 -25.51 -19.20 2.72
C TRP A 173 -26.93 -19.57 2.29
N LYS A 174 -27.28 -20.87 2.21
CA LYS A 174 -28.67 -21.29 1.95
C LYS A 174 -29.62 -20.88 3.07
N LYS A 175 -29.20 -20.94 4.33
CA LYS A 175 -29.99 -20.45 5.47
C LYS A 175 -30.17 -18.93 5.37
N ASP A 176 -29.07 -18.21 5.18
CA ASP A 176 -29.08 -16.74 5.10
C ASP A 176 -29.94 -16.27 3.92
N LYS A 177 -29.83 -16.90 2.75
CA LYS A 177 -30.69 -16.65 1.58
C LYS A 177 -32.18 -16.82 1.92
N LEU A 178 -32.54 -17.89 2.63
CA LEU A 178 -33.91 -18.10 3.14
C LEU A 178 -34.35 -17.03 4.13
N TYR A 179 -33.44 -16.51 4.98
CA TYR A 179 -33.73 -15.38 5.87
C TYR A 179 -33.94 -14.07 5.11
N ILE A 180 -33.18 -13.84 4.03
CA ILE A 180 -33.33 -12.67 3.14
C ILE A 180 -34.69 -12.74 2.42
N GLU A 181 -34.99 -13.87 1.78
CA GLU A 181 -36.22 -14.06 1.00
C GLU A 181 -37.48 -14.00 1.88
N LYS A 182 -37.39 -14.42 3.14
CA LYS A 182 -38.49 -14.30 4.12
C LYS A 182 -38.59 -12.90 4.76
N GLY A 183 -37.75 -11.93 4.38
CA GLY A 183 -37.79 -10.57 4.89
C GLY A 183 -37.37 -10.41 6.36
N MET A 184 -36.75 -11.43 6.97
CA MET A 184 -36.40 -11.41 8.40
C MET A 184 -35.17 -10.57 8.72
N ILE A 185 -34.40 -10.11 7.73
CA ILE A 185 -33.30 -9.15 7.93
C ILE A 185 -33.82 -7.82 8.49
N VAL A 186 -35.06 -7.46 8.20
CA VAL A 186 -35.70 -6.24 8.70
C VAL A 186 -35.85 -6.24 10.23
N ASN A 187 -35.89 -7.41 10.87
CA ASN A 187 -36.01 -7.51 12.32
C ASN A 187 -34.66 -7.52 13.06
N GLN A 188 -33.51 -7.67 12.38
CA GLN A 188 -32.20 -7.63 13.05
C GLN A 188 -31.61 -6.22 13.16
N GLU A 189 -32.08 -5.26 12.36
CA GLU A 189 -31.72 -3.83 12.55
C GLU A 189 -32.63 -3.14 13.60
N LYS A 190 -33.68 -3.82 14.10
CA LYS A 190 -34.61 -3.26 15.11
C LYS A 190 -34.04 -3.18 16.52
N ASP A 191 -32.94 -3.89 16.80
CA ASP A 191 -32.28 -3.92 18.12
C ASP A 191 -31.13 -2.90 18.24
N LEU A 192 -30.96 -2.00 17.26
CA LEU A 192 -30.19 -0.77 17.46
C LEU A 192 -31.07 0.20 18.26
N GLU A 193 -31.08 -0.01 19.58
CA GLU A 193 -31.71 0.87 20.56
C GLU A 193 -31.01 2.24 20.47
N TYR A 194 -31.60 3.15 19.69
CA TYR A 194 -31.15 4.54 19.65
C TYR A 194 -31.50 5.17 20.99
N ASP A 195 -30.46 5.55 21.73
CA ASP A 195 -30.56 6.23 23.03
C ASP A 195 -31.67 7.29 23.00
N GLU A 196 -32.67 7.09 23.85
CA GLU A 196 -33.99 7.73 23.85
C GLU A 196 -33.97 9.20 24.27
N SER A 197 -32.82 9.89 24.16
CA SER A 197 -32.64 11.31 24.46
C SER A 197 -33.26 12.23 23.38
N GLN A 198 -34.58 12.08 23.27
CA GLN A 198 -35.71 12.99 23.01
C GLN A 198 -35.73 14.05 21.90
N GLU A 199 -34.66 14.37 21.17
CA GLU A 199 -34.78 15.35 20.07
C GLU A 199 -34.65 14.75 18.66
N TRP A 200 -34.06 13.56 18.53
CA TRP A 200 -33.68 12.99 17.23
C TRP A 200 -34.35 11.66 16.90
N SER A 201 -35.11 11.09 17.83
CA SER A 201 -35.81 9.80 17.66
C SER A 201 -36.82 9.86 16.50
N ALA A 202 -37.64 10.90 16.41
CA ALA A 202 -38.65 11.03 15.36
C ALA A 202 -38.03 11.09 13.94
N VAL A 203 -36.93 11.83 13.77
CA VAL A 203 -36.21 11.93 12.49
C VAL A 203 -35.47 10.62 12.18
N GLY A 204 -34.89 9.97 13.18
CA GLY A 204 -34.28 8.65 13.05
C GLY A 204 -35.28 7.59 12.57
N HIS A 205 -36.47 7.54 13.19
CA HIS A 205 -37.54 6.64 12.78
C HIS A 205 -38.04 6.93 11.35
N ALA A 206 -38.16 8.20 10.96
CA ALA A 206 -38.52 8.58 9.60
C ALA A 206 -37.47 8.08 8.58
N VAL A 207 -36.18 8.28 8.84
CA VAL A 207 -35.10 7.82 7.95
C VAL A 207 -35.06 6.29 7.83
N LEU A 208 -35.28 5.58 8.94
CA LEU A 208 -35.35 4.11 8.94
C LEU A 208 -36.55 3.60 8.16
N ALA A 209 -37.73 4.21 8.34
CA ALA A 209 -38.93 3.88 7.59
C ALA A 209 -38.72 4.07 6.07
N THR A 210 -38.08 5.17 5.66
CA THR A 210 -37.76 5.42 4.24
C THR A 210 -36.69 4.46 3.71
N LYS A 211 -35.68 4.11 4.50
CA LYS A 211 -34.69 3.08 4.11
C LYS A 211 -35.36 1.72 3.90
N GLN A 212 -36.31 1.38 4.77
CA GLN A 212 -37.06 0.13 4.68
C GLN A 212 -38.00 0.10 3.47
N SER A 213 -38.66 1.22 3.12
CA SER A 213 -39.48 1.30 1.90
C SER A 213 -38.65 1.14 0.63
N ILE A 214 -37.46 1.76 0.55
CA ILE A 214 -36.53 1.60 -0.58
C ILE A 214 -36.07 0.16 -0.73
N LEU A 215 -35.72 -0.52 0.36
CA LEU A 215 -35.30 -1.92 0.31
C LEU A 215 -36.47 -2.83 -0.10
N MET A 216 -37.68 -2.55 0.38
CA MET A 216 -38.87 -3.30 0.01
C MET A 216 -39.22 -3.10 -1.47
N GLU A 217 -39.10 -1.88 -2.00
CA GLU A 217 -39.30 -1.61 -3.43
C GLU A 217 -38.22 -2.22 -4.30
N LYS A 218 -36.94 -2.12 -3.93
CA LYS A 218 -35.84 -2.80 -4.64
C LYS A 218 -36.01 -4.31 -4.64
N ALA A 219 -36.52 -4.89 -3.55
CA ALA A 219 -36.84 -6.32 -3.50
C ALA A 219 -38.07 -6.69 -4.34
N LYS A 220 -39.05 -5.79 -4.48
CA LYS A 220 -40.23 -5.95 -5.33
C LYS A 220 -39.95 -5.66 -6.82
N GLY A 221 -38.87 -4.95 -7.14
CA GLY A 221 -38.62 -4.31 -8.43
C GLY A 221 -37.46 -4.90 -9.24
N ALA A 222 -37.59 -6.18 -9.65
CA ALA A 222 -37.01 -6.68 -10.90
C ALA A 222 -37.96 -6.40 -12.10
N ASN A 223 -38.67 -5.26 -12.08
CA ASN A 223 -39.61 -4.84 -13.11
C ASN A 223 -39.24 -3.42 -13.61
N PRO A 224 -39.01 -3.23 -14.92
CA PRO A 224 -38.31 -2.05 -15.47
C PRO A 224 -39.13 -0.75 -15.58
N GLY A 225 -40.16 -0.55 -14.74
CA GLY A 225 -41.08 0.61 -14.82
C GLY A 225 -41.25 1.43 -13.54
N LYS A 226 -40.50 1.15 -12.46
CA LYS A 226 -40.60 1.84 -11.15
C LYS A 226 -39.35 2.66 -10.78
N GLY A 227 -38.52 3.00 -11.75
CA GLY A 227 -37.28 3.77 -11.52
C GLY A 227 -37.54 5.13 -10.88
N ASP A 228 -38.61 5.81 -11.32
CA ASP A 228 -38.95 7.16 -10.89
C ASP A 228 -39.29 7.23 -9.38
N GLU A 229 -39.91 6.19 -8.82
CA GLU A 229 -40.27 6.12 -7.38
C GLU A 229 -39.03 5.91 -6.49
N ILE A 230 -38.05 5.14 -6.99
CA ILE A 230 -36.76 4.93 -6.33
C ILE A 230 -35.93 6.22 -6.33
N ASP A 231 -35.97 6.97 -7.43
CA ASP A 231 -35.24 8.24 -7.55
C ASP A 231 -35.89 9.33 -6.66
N GLU A 232 -37.21 9.36 -6.55
CA GLU A 232 -37.91 10.24 -5.61
C GLU A 232 -37.57 9.93 -4.14
N LEU A 233 -37.51 8.65 -3.77
CA LEU A 233 -37.11 8.21 -2.43
C LEU A 233 -35.63 8.48 -2.12
N GLN A 234 -34.74 8.41 -3.12
CA GLN A 234 -33.33 8.78 -2.97
C GLN A 234 -33.17 10.30 -2.79
N ASN A 235 -33.96 11.10 -3.52
CA ASN A 235 -33.97 12.55 -3.38
C ASN A 235 -34.51 13.00 -2.02
N THR A 236 -35.52 12.32 -1.47
CA THR A 236 -35.98 12.59 -0.10
C THR A 236 -34.93 12.19 0.95
N GLN A 237 -34.18 11.09 0.75
CA GLN A 237 -33.08 10.74 1.65
C GLN A 237 -31.94 11.75 1.64
N SER A 238 -31.55 12.26 0.46
CA SER A 238 -30.47 13.26 0.36
C SER A 238 -30.90 14.57 1.03
N ALA A 239 -32.15 15.01 0.83
CA ALA A 239 -32.71 16.19 1.49
C ALA A 239 -32.73 16.07 3.02
N LEU A 240 -33.18 14.93 3.56
CA LEU A 240 -33.20 14.68 5.01
C LEU A 240 -31.79 14.66 5.62
N ARG A 241 -30.82 14.04 4.94
CA ARG A 241 -29.41 14.04 5.39
C ARG A 241 -28.82 15.44 5.40
N GLU A 242 -29.16 16.25 4.40
CA GLU A 242 -28.66 17.62 4.33
C GLU A 242 -29.28 18.51 5.43
N GLN A 243 -30.55 18.28 5.78
CA GLN A 243 -31.21 18.94 6.90
C GLN A 243 -30.51 18.62 8.23
N ILE A 244 -30.17 17.35 8.47
CA ILE A 244 -29.39 16.92 9.65
C ILE A 244 -28.01 17.59 9.65
N ARG A 245 -27.33 17.66 8.49
CA ARG A 245 -26.00 18.30 8.39
C ARG A 245 -26.07 19.79 8.74
N ARG A 246 -27.06 20.51 8.23
CA ARG A 246 -27.26 21.94 8.50
C ARG A 246 -27.55 22.19 9.99
N GLN A 247 -28.39 21.37 10.60
CA GLN A 247 -28.72 21.50 12.02
C GLN A 247 -27.54 21.12 12.94
N LYS A 248 -26.75 20.10 12.58
CA LYS A 248 -25.53 19.75 13.31
C LYS A 248 -24.51 20.89 13.29
N ASN A 249 -24.31 21.52 12.14
CA ASN A 249 -23.41 22.67 12.00
C ASN A 249 -23.89 23.89 12.80
N GLN A 250 -25.19 24.16 12.85
CA GLN A 250 -25.76 25.24 13.67
C GLN A 250 -25.57 25.00 15.17
N LYS A 251 -25.68 23.75 15.63
CA LYS A 251 -25.41 23.39 17.03
C LYS A 251 -23.94 23.56 17.39
N THR A 252 -23.02 23.08 16.53
CA THR A 252 -21.58 23.29 16.74
C THR A 252 -21.20 24.76 16.78
N GLN A 253 -21.84 25.63 15.97
CA GLN A 253 -21.65 27.09 16.06
C GLN A 253 -22.14 27.66 17.40
N ARG A 254 -23.34 27.28 17.86
CA ARG A 254 -23.83 27.71 19.19
C ARG A 254 -22.91 27.25 20.33
N ASP A 255 -22.39 26.02 20.26
CA ASP A 255 -21.50 25.48 21.28
C ASP A 255 -20.11 26.15 21.25
N SER A 256 -19.63 26.59 20.08
CA SER A 256 -18.37 27.34 19.94
C SER A 256 -18.49 28.81 20.37
N ASP A 257 -19.66 29.45 20.19
CA ASP A 257 -19.96 30.76 20.77
C ASP A 257 -20.04 30.73 22.31
N THR A 258 -20.30 29.55 22.89
CA THR A 258 -20.32 29.34 24.35
C THR A 258 -18.93 29.02 24.93
N SER A 259 -17.96 28.65 24.07
CA SER A 259 -16.62 28.18 24.46
C SER A 259 -15.51 29.24 24.37
N THR A 260 -15.80 30.48 23.97
CA THR A 260 -14.80 31.59 23.87
C THR A 260 -14.42 32.22 25.22
N GLY A 261 -14.56 31.48 26.32
CA GLY A 261 -14.19 31.89 27.68
C GLY A 261 -12.90 31.28 28.25
N SER A 262 -12.14 30.48 27.49
CA SER A 262 -10.88 29.89 28.00
C SER A 262 -9.73 30.05 27.01
N LYS A 263 -8.74 30.84 27.43
CA LYS A 263 -7.52 31.22 26.71
C LYS A 263 -6.43 30.15 26.83
N SER A 264 -5.57 30.16 25.81
CA SER A 264 -4.12 29.82 25.82
C SER A 264 -3.79 28.32 25.94
N GLU A 265 -2.77 27.76 25.29
CA GLU A 265 -1.41 28.26 25.09
C GLU A 265 -0.76 27.51 23.90
N PHE A 266 0.01 28.23 23.08
CA PHE A 266 0.89 27.66 22.05
C PHE A 266 2.18 27.14 22.72
N ALA A 267 2.66 25.96 22.35
CA ALA A 267 3.98 25.47 22.76
C ALA A 267 4.91 25.30 21.55
N THR A 268 6.06 25.92 21.68
CA THR A 268 7.18 25.99 20.72
C THR A 268 8.10 24.77 20.89
N TYR A 269 8.65 24.27 19.78
CA TYR A 269 9.59 23.14 19.77
C TYR A 269 11.03 23.60 20.04
N LYS A 270 11.81 22.74 20.72
CA LYS A 270 13.24 22.90 20.98
C LYS A 270 14.01 21.81 20.23
N VAL A 271 14.98 22.20 19.41
CA VAL A 271 15.91 21.31 18.72
C VAL A 271 17.19 21.21 19.56
N GLU A 272 17.54 20.02 20.02
CA GLU A 272 18.83 19.74 20.66
C GLU A 272 19.63 18.78 19.77
N PHE A 273 20.86 19.18 19.44
CA PHE A 273 21.83 18.35 18.73
C PHE A 273 22.66 17.57 19.77
N PRO A 274 22.90 16.26 19.57
CA PRO A 274 23.85 15.53 20.40
C PRO A 274 25.29 16.04 20.13
N PRO A 275 26.15 16.11 21.16
CA PRO A 275 27.54 16.52 20.99
C PRO A 275 28.29 15.54 20.09
N SER A 276 29.01 16.09 19.13
CA SER A 276 29.96 15.37 18.28
C SER A 276 31.05 14.76 19.15
N SER A 277 31.09 13.42 19.24
CA SER A 277 32.22 12.71 19.80
C SER A 277 33.36 12.70 18.80
N ASP A 278 34.14 13.78 18.82
CA ASP A 278 35.56 13.74 18.45
C ASP A 278 36.31 12.92 19.51
N GLN A 279 36.68 11.70 19.16
CA GLN A 279 37.84 10.95 19.65
C GLN A 279 38.31 10.11 18.45
N GLY A 280 39.38 10.46 17.73
CA GLY A 280 40.78 10.20 18.11
C GLY A 280 40.97 8.70 18.29
N TRP A 281 41.63 7.94 17.41
CA TRP A 281 42.93 8.10 16.75
C TRP A 281 42.92 7.48 15.34
#